data_AF-A0A9C9XSD6-F1
#
_entry.id   AF-A0A9C9XSD6-F1
#
_cell.length_a   1.000
_cell.length_b   1.000
_cell.length_c   1.000
_cell.angle_alpha   90.00
_cell.angle_beta   90.00
_cell.angle_gamma   90.00
#
_symmetry.space_group_name_H-M   'P 1'
#
loop_
_entity.id
_entity.type
_entity.pdbx_description
1 polymer ?
#
loop_
_entity_poly.entity_id
_entity_poly.type
_entity_poly.pdbx_seq_one_letter_code
_entity_poly.pdbx_strand_id
1 'polypeptide(L)'
;LACIKGLEALKYPCEVSLYSDSRYVVDGISKGWAARWRRNNWMRTRTDKAVNVDLWQRLLELVEQHRVRFHWVRGHAGTTENETCDRLATSAARGRDLAEDEGYR
;
A
#
# COMPACT_ATOMS: atom_id res chain seq x y z
N LEU A 1 2.80 -3.42 0.61
CA LEU A 1 4.13 -3.41 -0.05
C LEU A 1 4.09 -2.93 -1.51
N ALA A 2 3.25 -3.48 -2.39
CA ALA A 2 3.26 -3.14 -3.83
C ALA A 2 3.12 -1.63 -4.13
N CYS A 3 2.16 -0.94 -3.50
CA CYS A 3 1.98 0.51 -3.65
C CYS A 3 3.23 1.31 -3.27
N ILE A 4 3.91 0.90 -2.19
CA ILE A 4 5.13 1.55 -1.71
C ILE A 4 6.21 1.43 -2.78
N LYS A 5 6.49 0.21 -3.26
CA LYS A 5 7.52 -0.03 -4.27
C LYS A 5 7.25 0.70 -5.58
N GLY A 6 5.98 0.79 -5.98
CA GLY A 6 5.58 1.56 -7.16
C GLY A 6 5.87 3.05 -7.03
N LEU A 7 5.59 3.64 -5.86
CA LEU A 7 5.87 5.05 -5.58
C LEU A 7 7.38 5.32 -5.41
N GLU A 8 8.12 4.42 -4.76
CA GLU A 8 9.59 4.52 -4.59
C GLU A 8 10.36 4.51 -5.91
N ALA A 9 9.80 3.88 -6.95
CA ALA A 9 10.42 3.87 -8.27
C ALA A 9 10.38 5.24 -8.96
N LEU A 10 9.57 6.19 -8.47
CA LEU A 10 9.47 7.54 -9.01
C LEU A 10 10.67 8.39 -8.56
N LYS A 11 11.39 8.96 -9.52
CA LYS A 11 12.65 9.68 -9.28
C LYS A 11 12.47 11.12 -8.78
N TYR A 12 11.25 11.64 -8.83
CA TYR A 12 10.92 13.03 -8.46
C TYR A 12 9.44 13.12 -8.05
N PRO A 13 9.02 14.20 -7.35
CA PRO A 13 7.62 14.42 -7.01
C PRO A 13 6.72 14.40 -8.24
N CYS A 14 5.62 13.64 -8.17
CA CYS A 14 4.72 13.37 -9.29
C CYS A 14 3.25 13.45 -8.84
N GLU A 15 2.36 13.75 -9.77
CA GLU A 15 0.92 13.52 -9.59
C GLU A 15 0.59 12.10 -10.07
N VAL A 16 0.05 11.26 -9.18
CA VAL A 16 -0.08 9.81 -9.40
C VAL A 16 -1.53 9.40 -9.19
N SER A 17 -2.13 8.74 -10.17
CA SER A 17 -3.38 7.99 -9.98
C SER A 17 -3.05 6.53 -9.70
N LEU A 18 -3.24 6.10 -8.45
CA LEU A 18 -2.92 4.74 -8.00
C LEU A 18 -4.20 3.91 -7.93
N TYR A 19 -4.25 2.83 -8.70
CA TYR A 19 -5.35 1.89 -8.71
C TYR A 19 -4.99 0.64 -7.90
N SER A 20 -5.88 0.22 -7.00
CA SER A 20 -5.70 -1.01 -6.22
C SER A 20 -7.04 -1.64 -5.91
N ASP A 21 -7.09 -2.97 -5.95
CA ASP A 21 -8.24 -3.75 -5.49
C ASP A 21 -8.25 -3.97 -3.97
N SER A 22 -7.15 -3.67 -3.29
CA SER A 22 -7.05 -3.71 -1.84
C SER A 22 -7.83 -2.56 -1.22
N ARG A 23 -9.06 -2.86 -0.78
CA ARG A 23 -9.85 -1.94 0.05
C ARG A 23 -9.09 -1.50 1.28
N TYR A 24 -8.28 -2.38 1.88
CA TYR A 24 -7.51 -2.05 3.08
C TYR A 24 -6.54 -0.88 2.84
N VAL A 25 -5.83 -0.88 1.72
CA VAL A 25 -4.91 0.20 1.35
C VAL A 25 -5.68 1.46 0.95
N VAL A 26 -6.66 1.31 0.04
CA VAL A 26 -7.41 2.46 -0.49
C VAL A 26 -8.19 3.15 0.62
N ASP A 27 -8.95 2.42 1.44
CA ASP A 27 -9.68 3.01 2.55
C ASP A 27 -8.73 3.55 3.62
N GLY A 28 -7.61 2.86 3.88
CA GLY A 28 -6.65 3.31 4.89
C GLY A 28 -6.07 4.69 4.61
N ILE A 29 -5.83 5.02 3.33
CA ILE A 29 -5.43 6.36 2.90
C ILE A 29 -6.65 7.28 2.73
N SER A 30 -7.60 6.92 1.87
CA SER A 30 -8.70 7.81 1.46
C SER A 30 -9.65 8.16 2.59
N LYS A 31 -9.88 7.27 3.56
CA LYS A 31 -10.69 7.54 4.77
C LYS A 31 -9.84 8.08 5.94
N GLY A 32 -8.54 8.28 5.72
CA GLY A 32 -7.63 8.87 6.70
C GLY A 32 -7.33 8.00 7.93
N TRP A 33 -7.48 6.67 7.83
CA TRP A 33 -7.19 5.77 8.95
C TRP A 33 -5.71 5.81 9.32
N ALA A 34 -4.82 5.68 8.33
CA ALA A 34 -3.39 5.68 8.53
C ALA A 34 -2.90 6.99 9.17
N ALA A 35 -3.40 8.13 8.69
CA ALA A 35 -3.09 9.44 9.28
C ALA A 35 -3.63 9.59 10.72
N ARG A 36 -4.78 8.98 11.04
CA ARG A 36 -5.31 8.96 12.41
C ARG A 36 -4.46 8.07 13.32
N TRP A 37 -4.05 6.89 12.85
CA TRP A 37 -3.15 6.01 13.58
C TRP A 37 -1.81 6.70 13.83
N ARG A 38 -1.18 7.33 12.83
CA ARG A 38 0.09 8.07 13.00
C ARG A 38 -0.02 9.13 14.11
N ARG A 39 -1.12 9.88 14.14
CA ARG A 39 -1.37 10.88 15.20
C ARG A 39 -1.62 10.27 16.58
N ASN A 40 -2.13 9.05 16.64
CA ASN A 40 -2.43 8.32 17.87
C ASN A 40 -1.35 7.29 18.22
N ASN A 41 -0.08 7.59 17.94
CA ASN A 41 1.07 6.70 18.18
C ASN A 41 0.87 5.27 17.63
N TRP A 42 0.29 5.20 16.44
CA TRP A 42 -0.07 3.98 15.71
C TRP A 42 -1.09 3.06 16.39
N MET A 43 -1.85 3.57 17.36
CA MET A 43 -2.93 2.82 17.99
C MET A 43 -4.18 2.81 17.11
N ARG A 44 -4.63 1.61 16.73
CA ARG A 44 -5.86 1.38 15.98
C ARG A 44 -7.07 1.33 16.90
N THR A 45 -6.92 0.66 18.04
CA THR A 45 -7.91 0.60 19.12
C THR A 45 -7.25 1.10 20.42
N ARG A 46 -7.95 1.03 21.55
CA ARG A 46 -7.38 1.41 22.85
C ARG A 46 -6.26 0.46 23.32
N THR A 47 -6.25 -0.77 22.81
CA THR A 47 -5.31 -1.83 23.22
C THR A 47 -4.39 -2.29 22.09
N ASP A 48 -4.82 -2.12 20.83
CA ASP A 48 -4.14 -2.71 19.68
C ASP A 48 -3.54 -1.64 18.78
N LYS A 49 -2.28 -1.86 18.38
CA LYS A 49 -1.63 -1.10 17.31
C LYS A 49 -2.23 -1.44 15.96
N ALA A 50 -2.09 -0.52 15.01
CA ALA A 50 -2.29 -0.82 13.60
C ALA A 50 -1.32 -1.94 13.19
N VAL A 51 -1.78 -2.83 12.33
CA VAL A 51 -0.92 -3.87 11.75
C VAL A 51 -0.06 -3.23 10.65
N ASN A 52 1.19 -3.67 10.50
CA ASN A 52 2.15 -3.18 9.50
C ASN A 52 2.42 -1.67 9.61
N VAL A 53 2.70 -1.20 10.83
CA VAL A 53 2.99 0.22 11.14
C VAL A 53 4.12 0.77 10.27
N ASP A 54 5.17 -0.02 10.13
CA ASP A 54 6.35 0.25 9.29
C ASP A 54 5.96 0.55 7.84
N LEU A 55 5.09 -0.28 7.25
CA LEU A 55 4.61 -0.08 5.89
C LEU A 55 3.70 1.14 5.77
N TRP A 56 2.83 1.39 6.75
CA TRP A 56 1.96 2.56 6.76
C TRP A 56 2.73 3.86 6.89
N GLN A 57 3.76 3.89 7.75
CA GLN A 57 4.62 5.05 7.91
C GLN A 57 5.28 5.40 6.58
N ARG A 58 5.94 4.42 5.95
CA ARG A 58 6.63 4.58 4.67
C ARG A 58 5.69 4.98 3.54
N LEU A 59 4.48 4.42 3.51
CA LEU A 59 3.46 4.81 2.52
C LEU A 59 3.00 6.26 2.70
N LEU A 60 2.77 6.70 3.95
CA LEU A 60 2.35 8.08 4.22
C LEU A 60 3.43 9.09 3.80
N GLU A 61 4.70 8.80 4.06
CA GLU A 61 5.82 9.65 3.62
C GLU A 61 5.85 9.80 2.09
N LEU A 62 5.65 8.71 1.35
CA LEU A 62 5.58 8.74 -0.12
C LEU A 62 4.34 9.48 -0.64
N VAL A 63 3.20 9.34 0.03
CA VAL A 63 1.97 10.06 -0.32
C VAL A 63 2.06 11.55 0.04
N GLU A 64 2.92 11.95 0.97
CA GLU A 64 3.24 13.36 1.21
C GLU A 64 4.21 13.92 0.16
N GLN A 65 5.17 13.10 -0.29
CA GLN A 65 6.12 13.47 -1.34
C GLN A 65 5.47 13.60 -2.73
N HIS A 66 4.54 12.70 -3.07
CA HIS A 66 3.85 12.67 -4.36
C HIS A 66 2.38 13.08 -4.19
N ARG A 67 1.78 13.74 -5.18
CA ARG A 67 0.34 14.03 -5.16
C ARG A 67 -0.44 12.80 -5.62
N VAL A 68 -0.67 11.86 -4.70
CA VAL A 68 -1.30 10.57 -5.00
C VAL A 68 -2.81 10.61 -4.82
N ARG A 69 -3.56 10.16 -5.82
CA ARG A 69 -5.00 9.86 -5.74
C ARG A 69 -5.23 8.35 -5.82
N PHE A 70 -5.86 7.79 -4.80
CA PHE A 70 -6.16 6.36 -4.73
C PHE A 70 -7.54 6.08 -5.34
N HIS A 71 -7.59 5.08 -6.21
CA HIS A 71 -8.79 4.59 -6.86
C HIS A 71 -8.99 3.12 -6.48
N TRP A 72 -10.10 2.82 -5.81
CA TRP A 72 -10.47 1.43 -5.58
C TRP A 72 -11.06 0.84 -6.85
N VAL A 73 -10.47 -0.24 -7.32
CA VAL A 73 -11.00 -1.06 -8.42
C VAL A 73 -11.50 -2.38 -7.85
N ARG A 74 -12.50 -2.97 -8.48
CA ARG A 74 -12.95 -4.31 -8.07
C ARG A 74 -11.94 -5.34 -8.59
N GLY A 75 -11.44 -6.21 -7.72
CA GLY A 75 -10.59 -7.33 -8.13
C GLY A 75 -11.30 -8.19 -9.19
N HIS A 76 -10.55 -8.63 -10.21
CA HIS A 76 -11.04 -9.40 -11.36
C HIS A 76 -12.09 -8.71 -12.26
N ALA A 77 -12.11 -7.38 -12.32
CA ALA A 77 -13.03 -6.62 -13.17
C ALA A 77 -12.54 -6.38 -14.62
N GLY A 78 -11.57 -7.15 -15.13
CA GLY A 78 -11.13 -7.03 -16.53
C GLY A 78 -10.19 -5.85 -16.80
N THR A 79 -9.56 -5.26 -15.77
CA THR A 79 -8.51 -4.25 -15.98
C THR A 79 -7.18 -4.96 -16.25
N THR A 80 -6.74 -4.95 -17.50
CA THR A 80 -5.54 -5.66 -18.00
C THR A 80 -4.31 -5.43 -17.14
N GLU A 81 -4.11 -4.21 -16.66
CA GLU A 81 -3.00 -3.83 -15.80
C GLU A 81 -3.09 -4.49 -14.42
N ASN A 82 -4.29 -4.52 -13.80
CA ASN A 82 -4.48 -5.15 -12.49
C ASN A 82 -4.32 -6.68 -12.59
N GLU A 83 -4.82 -7.29 -13.66
CA GLU A 83 -4.62 -8.72 -13.91
C GLU A 83 -3.16 -9.08 -14.15
N THR A 84 -2.40 -8.19 -14.80
CA THR A 84 -0.96 -8.38 -14.97
C THR A 84 -0.23 -8.27 -13.63
N CYS A 85 -0.58 -7.28 -12.80
CA CYS A 85 -0.05 -7.16 -11.43
C CYS A 85 -0.35 -8.41 -10.58
N ASP A 86 -1.58 -8.93 -10.64
CA ASP A 86 -1.98 -10.14 -9.90
C ASP A 86 -1.18 -11.37 -10.36
N ARG A 87 -0.97 -11.52 -11.67
CA ARG A 87 -0.13 -12.59 -12.24
C ARG A 87 1.32 -12.48 -11.77
N LEU A 88 1.90 -11.28 -11.80
CA LEU A 88 3.27 -11.03 -11.35
C LEU A 88 3.42 -11.30 -9.85
N ALA A 89 2.50 -10.83 -9.03
CA ALA A 89 2.50 -11.07 -7.58
C ALA A 89 2.38 -12.57 -7.26
N THR A 90 1.45 -13.27 -7.91
CA THR A 90 1.25 -14.71 -7.74
C THR A 90 2.47 -15.51 -8.20
N SER A 91 3.11 -15.11 -9.31
CA SER A 91 4.33 -15.74 -9.78
C SER A 91 5.49 -15.53 -8.81
N ALA A 92 5.64 -14.31 -8.28
CA ALA A 92 6.69 -14.00 -7.31
C ALA A 92 6.50 -14.79 -6.01
N ALA A 93 5.27 -14.88 -5.50
CA ALA A 93 4.95 -15.63 -4.29
C ALA A 93 5.23 -17.14 -4.40
N ARG A 94 5.25 -17.70 -5.62
CA ARG A 94 5.59 -19.11 -5.90
C ARG A 94 7.08 -19.34 -6.15
N GLY A 95 7.90 -18.28 -6.18
CA GLY A 95 9.35 -18.36 -6.32
C GLY A 95 10.03 -18.98 -5.10
N ARG A 96 11.30 -19.40 -5.25
CA ARG A 96 12.09 -20.02 -4.16
C ARG A 96 12.96 -19.02 -3.39
N ASP A 97 13.31 -17.88 -3.99
CA ASP A 97 14.17 -16.85 -3.39
C ASP A 97 13.33 -15.64 -2.94
N LEU A 98 12.49 -15.84 -1.92
CA LEU A 98 11.71 -14.76 -1.31
C LEU A 98 12.58 -14.01 -0.30
N ALA A 99 12.58 -12.68 -0.39
CA ALA A 99 13.21 -11.84 0.62
C ALA A 99 12.44 -11.95 1.95
N GLU A 100 13.16 -11.92 3.07
CA GLU A 100 12.57 -11.92 4.40
C GLU A 100 11.81 -10.62 4.66
N ASP A 101 10.62 -10.72 5.22
CA ASP A 101 9.82 -9.57 5.65
C ASP A 101 10.10 -9.30 7.13
N GLU A 102 11.15 -8.52 7.42
CA GLU A 102 11.58 -8.19 8.79
C GLU A 102 10.47 -7.48 9.62
N GLY A 103 9.48 -6.88 8.95
CA GLY A 103 8.34 -6.20 9.56
C GLY A 103 7.18 -7.15 9.92
N TYR A 104 7.14 -8.35 9.35
CA TYR A 104 6.11 -9.35 9.61
C TYR A 104 6.42 -10.10 10.92
N ARG A 105 5.69 -9.76 11.99
CA ARG A 105 5.79 -10.38 13.32
C ARG A 105 4.42 -10.83 13.82
#